data_AF-A0A6J1FM11-F1
#
_entry.id   AF-A0A6J1FM11-F1
#
_cell.length_a   1.000
_cell.length_b   1.000
_cell.length_c   1.000
_cell.angle_alpha   90.00
_cell.angle_beta   90.00
_cell.angle_gamma   90.00
#
_symmetry.space_group_name_H-M   'P 1'
#
loop_
_entity.id
_entity.type
_entity.pdbx_description
1 polymer ?
#
loop_
_entity_poly.entity_id
_entity_poly.type
_entity_poly.pdbx_seq_one_letter_code
_entity_poly.pdbx_strand_id
1 'polypeptide(L)'
;MATASEVGVNGEKRATISPDYLESKAVLETKALLSELCRHFYGLGWVSGTGGSITIKVHDDSIPKQNQLVLMSPSGVQKERMVPEDMYVLSPDGSILSSPIAKPFPHKPPKCSDCGPLFMKAYQMRDAGAVIHSHGIESCLATMINPSAKEFRITHMEMIKGIKGHGYYDELVIPIIENTAFEYELTESLAKAIEAYPKTTAVLVRNHGIYVWGDSWIHAKTQAECYHYLFDAAIKLYQLGLDWSTPDHGPIRNVKEVVVAGSDNGASSKRCIVLDIEGTTTPISFVTDVLFPYARNNVRKHLSLTFDTAETKEDIALLRSQVQDDLEKGVAGAVPIPLDDSAKEDVIAALVANVEAMIKADRKIPALKQLQGHIWLTGFENNELKGDVFDDVPRALERWHASGIKVYIYSSGSRLAQRLLFGNTKYGDLRKYLCGYFDTAVGNKRETRSYVEIRESVGVDKPSEILFVTDVFQEAVAAKAAGFDVNISIRPGNAPLPDNHEFKTIQSFSQI
;
A
#
# COMPACT_ATOMS: atom_id res chain seq x y z
N MET A 1 -21.52 34.61 -55.14
CA MET A 1 -20.96 35.92 -54.74
C MET A 1 -20.06 35.69 -53.53
N ALA A 2 -18.80 36.08 -53.67
CA ALA A 2 -17.74 36.26 -52.66
C ALA A 2 -17.63 35.28 -51.47
N THR A 3 -16.68 34.35 -51.61
CA THR A 3 -15.93 33.72 -50.50
C THR A 3 -15.21 34.79 -49.69
N ALA A 4 -15.48 34.89 -48.38
CA ALA A 4 -14.69 35.71 -47.47
C ALA A 4 -13.46 34.90 -47.02
N SER A 5 -12.30 35.26 -47.54
CA SER A 5 -10.99 34.80 -47.08
C SER A 5 -10.54 35.64 -45.89
N GLU A 6 -10.44 35.06 -44.70
CA GLU A 6 -9.73 35.69 -43.58
C GLU A 6 -8.22 35.46 -43.75
N VAL A 7 -7.49 36.57 -43.87
CA VAL A 7 -6.04 36.61 -44.06
C VAL A 7 -5.38 36.55 -42.68
N GLY A 8 -4.77 35.41 -42.37
CA GLY A 8 -3.83 35.27 -41.27
C GLY A 8 -2.42 35.71 -41.68
N VAL A 9 -1.74 36.42 -40.80
CA VAL A 9 -0.36 36.91 -40.96
C VAL A 9 0.60 35.71 -40.93
N ASN A 10 0.88 35.19 -42.13
CA ASN A 10 1.91 34.22 -42.56
C ASN A 10 1.25 33.22 -43.51
N GLY A 11 1.58 33.33 -44.81
CA GLY A 11 0.90 32.71 -45.97
C GLY A 11 0.85 31.19 -46.07
N GLU A 12 0.42 30.47 -45.04
CA GLU A 12 0.00 29.06 -45.15
C GLU A 12 -1.52 28.96 -45.31
N LYS A 13 -1.98 28.32 -46.40
CA LYS A 13 -3.39 27.99 -46.59
C LYS A 13 -3.83 27.03 -45.48
N ARG A 14 -4.65 27.50 -44.52
CA ARG A 14 -5.36 26.63 -43.57
C ARG A 14 -6.20 25.62 -44.36
N ALA A 15 -5.89 24.33 -44.25
CA ALA A 15 -6.69 23.29 -44.88
C ALA A 15 -8.11 23.32 -44.29
N THR A 16 -9.12 23.69 -45.10
CA THR A 16 -10.52 23.59 -44.73
C THR A 16 -10.88 22.12 -44.51
N ILE A 17 -11.16 21.75 -43.25
CA ILE A 17 -11.59 20.41 -42.86
C ILE A 17 -12.99 20.17 -43.43
N SER A 18 -13.16 19.10 -44.21
CA SER A 18 -14.46 18.82 -44.84
C SER A 18 -15.47 18.31 -43.78
N PRO A 19 -16.77 18.64 -43.94
CA PRO A 19 -17.83 18.06 -43.10
C PRO A 19 -17.83 16.52 -43.11
N ASP A 20 -17.48 15.91 -44.24
CA ASP A 20 -17.42 14.45 -44.40
C ASP A 20 -16.35 13.81 -43.51
N TYR A 21 -15.25 14.52 -43.20
CA TYR A 21 -14.22 13.99 -42.30
C TYR A 21 -14.70 13.98 -40.84
N LEU A 22 -15.48 14.99 -40.41
CA LEU A 22 -16.03 15.06 -39.05
C LEU A 22 -16.98 13.91 -38.72
N GLU A 23 -17.70 13.42 -39.73
CA GLU A 23 -18.63 12.29 -39.63
C GLU A 23 -18.01 10.97 -40.14
N SER A 24 -16.70 10.95 -40.38
CA SER A 24 -16.03 9.75 -40.87
C SER A 24 -16.07 8.62 -39.86
N LYS A 25 -16.00 7.38 -40.38
CA LYS A 25 -15.92 6.16 -39.57
C LYS A 25 -14.78 6.22 -38.55
N ALA A 26 -13.62 6.73 -38.94
CA ALA A 26 -12.46 6.86 -38.06
C ALA A 26 -12.72 7.78 -36.85
N VAL A 27 -13.42 8.91 -37.07
CA VAL A 27 -13.84 9.80 -35.99
C VAL A 27 -14.82 9.10 -35.04
N LEU A 28 -15.83 8.43 -35.57
CA LEU A 28 -16.85 7.72 -34.77
C LEU A 28 -16.23 6.61 -33.93
N GLU A 29 -15.34 5.80 -34.50
CA GLU A 29 -14.62 4.74 -33.78
C GLU A 29 -13.71 5.32 -32.69
N THR A 30 -13.05 6.45 -32.96
CA THR A 30 -12.21 7.13 -31.96
C THR A 30 -13.04 7.69 -30.80
N LYS A 31 -14.25 8.21 -31.06
CA LYS A 31 -15.19 8.67 -30.01
C LYS A 31 -15.63 7.50 -29.10
N ALA A 32 -15.91 6.34 -29.70
CA ALA A 32 -16.26 5.13 -28.97
C ALA A 32 -15.09 4.65 -28.09
N LEU A 33 -13.88 4.60 -28.66
CA LEU A 33 -12.66 4.24 -27.93
C LEU A 33 -12.39 5.18 -26.74
N LEU A 34 -12.53 6.50 -26.92
CA LEU A 34 -12.38 7.47 -25.84
C LEU A 34 -13.34 7.20 -24.68
N SER A 35 -14.59 6.87 -24.99
CA SER A 35 -15.63 6.56 -23.99
C SER A 35 -15.28 5.29 -23.21
N GLU A 36 -14.82 4.25 -23.91
CA GLU A 36 -14.37 2.99 -23.32
C GLU A 36 -13.15 3.19 -22.40
N LEU A 37 -12.12 3.89 -22.90
CA LEU A 37 -10.91 4.16 -22.13
C LEU A 37 -11.19 4.97 -20.86
N CYS A 38 -12.07 5.97 -20.92
CA CYS A 38 -12.45 6.73 -19.73
C CYS A 38 -13.15 5.86 -18.68
N ARG A 39 -14.01 4.92 -19.11
CA ARG A 39 -14.65 3.95 -18.20
C ARG A 39 -13.62 3.02 -17.57
N HIS A 40 -12.66 2.54 -18.35
CA HIS A 40 -11.58 1.71 -17.84
C HIS A 40 -10.71 2.49 -16.83
N PHE A 41 -10.26 3.69 -17.19
CA PHE A 41 -9.43 4.54 -16.33
C PHE A 41 -10.14 4.97 -15.05
N TYR A 42 -11.47 5.13 -15.08
CA TYR A 42 -12.24 5.37 -13.87
C TYR A 42 -12.14 4.17 -12.91
N GLY A 43 -12.23 2.94 -13.42
CA GLY A 43 -12.06 1.72 -12.63
C GLY A 43 -10.66 1.59 -12.01
N LEU A 44 -9.64 2.18 -12.65
CA LEU A 44 -8.27 2.27 -12.12
C LEU A 44 -8.07 3.45 -11.15
N GLY A 45 -9.08 4.31 -10.96
CA GLY A 45 -9.02 5.50 -10.10
C GLY A 45 -8.40 6.74 -10.74
N TRP A 46 -7.95 6.67 -11.99
CA TRP A 46 -7.18 7.73 -12.67
C TRP A 46 -8.01 8.96 -13.04
N VAL A 47 -9.31 8.79 -13.30
CA VAL A 47 -10.21 9.86 -13.77
C VAL A 47 -11.47 9.95 -12.88
N SER A 48 -11.28 9.75 -11.57
CA SER A 48 -12.34 9.82 -10.57
C SER A 48 -12.76 11.26 -10.25
N GLY A 49 -13.95 11.45 -9.68
CA GLY A 49 -14.39 12.78 -9.23
C GLY A 49 -14.52 13.85 -10.32
N THR A 50 -14.74 13.45 -11.58
CA THR A 50 -14.72 14.28 -12.81
C THR A 50 -13.34 14.79 -13.25
N GLY A 51 -12.30 14.50 -12.46
CA GLY A 51 -10.91 14.82 -12.74
C GLY A 51 -10.29 13.95 -13.83
N GLY A 52 -9.09 14.33 -14.26
CA GLY A 52 -8.41 13.72 -15.39
C GLY A 52 -9.13 13.90 -16.73
N SER A 53 -8.46 13.53 -17.82
CA SER A 53 -8.98 13.66 -19.19
C SER A 53 -8.09 12.89 -20.17
N ILE A 54 -8.61 12.55 -21.34
CA ILE A 54 -7.83 11.92 -22.41
C ILE A 54 -8.12 12.62 -23.74
N THR A 55 -7.09 12.73 -24.58
CA THR A 55 -7.19 13.17 -25.96
C THR A 55 -6.57 12.15 -26.90
N ILE A 56 -7.19 11.95 -28.06
CA ILE A 56 -6.68 11.06 -29.11
C ILE A 56 -6.74 11.79 -30.44
N LYS A 57 -5.63 11.76 -31.18
CA LYS A 57 -5.58 12.17 -32.57
C LYS A 57 -6.17 11.05 -33.42
N VAL A 58 -7.16 11.38 -34.25
CA VAL A 58 -7.91 10.41 -35.06
C VAL A 58 -6.97 9.75 -36.06
N HIS A 59 -6.80 8.44 -35.94
CA HIS A 59 -5.95 7.69 -36.83
C HIS A 59 -6.69 7.41 -38.14
N ASP A 60 -6.30 8.12 -39.20
CA ASP A 60 -6.82 7.95 -40.54
C ASP A 60 -5.63 7.98 -41.51
N ASP A 61 -5.31 6.84 -42.14
CA ASP A 61 -4.18 6.68 -43.05
C ASP A 61 -4.28 7.57 -44.31
N SER A 62 -5.49 8.03 -44.64
CA SER A 62 -5.71 8.94 -45.77
C SER A 62 -5.37 10.40 -45.45
N ILE A 63 -5.21 10.74 -44.16
CA ILE A 63 -4.95 12.09 -43.68
C ILE A 63 -3.56 12.15 -43.02
N PRO A 64 -2.65 13.04 -43.47
CA PRO A 64 -1.36 13.23 -42.81
C PRO A 64 -1.54 13.50 -41.31
N LYS A 65 -0.72 12.89 -40.45
CA LYS A 65 -0.81 13.00 -38.98
C LYS A 65 -0.88 14.44 -38.47
N GLN A 66 -0.20 15.37 -39.13
CA GLN A 66 -0.22 16.80 -38.76
C GLN A 66 -1.59 17.46 -38.99
N ASN A 67 -2.41 16.88 -39.87
CA ASN A 67 -3.73 17.37 -40.27
C ASN A 67 -4.89 16.57 -39.64
N GLN A 68 -4.58 15.51 -38.90
CA GLN A 68 -5.59 14.69 -38.24
C GLN A 68 -6.26 15.43 -37.08
N LEU A 69 -7.58 15.23 -36.95
CA LEU A 69 -8.41 15.78 -35.88
C LEU A 69 -7.96 15.29 -34.51
N VAL A 70 -8.22 16.09 -33.48
CA VAL A 70 -8.01 15.70 -32.07
C VAL A 70 -9.36 15.58 -31.39
N LEU A 71 -9.64 14.43 -30.80
CA LEU A 71 -10.82 14.21 -29.98
C LEU A 71 -10.49 14.36 -28.51
N MET A 72 -11.40 14.94 -27.73
CA MET A 72 -11.17 15.25 -26.33
C MET A 72 -12.39 14.95 -25.47
N SER A 73 -12.16 14.34 -24.31
CA SER A 73 -13.20 14.16 -23.29
C SER A 73 -13.58 15.49 -22.61
N PRO A 74 -14.88 15.74 -22.34
CA PRO A 74 -15.34 16.93 -21.62
C PRO A 74 -14.88 16.94 -20.14
N SER A 75 -14.74 18.15 -19.59
CA SER A 75 -14.51 18.38 -18.16
C SER A 75 -15.83 18.47 -17.38
N GLY A 76 -15.77 18.17 -16.07
CA GLY A 76 -16.91 18.30 -15.15
C GLY A 76 -18.03 17.26 -15.33
N VAL A 77 -17.77 16.18 -16.08
CA VAL A 77 -18.70 15.06 -16.26
C VAL A 77 -18.18 13.77 -15.63
N GLN A 78 -19.09 12.85 -15.31
CA GLN A 78 -18.79 11.47 -14.87
C GLN A 78 -18.15 10.70 -16.04
N LYS A 79 -16.84 10.46 -15.92
CA LYS A 79 -15.99 9.94 -17.02
C LYS A 79 -16.38 8.52 -17.43
N GLU A 80 -16.85 7.71 -16.49
CA GLU A 80 -17.29 6.33 -16.70
C GLU A 80 -18.64 6.20 -17.43
N ARG A 81 -19.41 7.29 -17.48
CA ARG A 81 -20.75 7.35 -18.09
C ARG A 81 -20.78 8.08 -19.43
N MET A 82 -19.62 8.50 -19.94
CA MET A 82 -19.54 9.18 -21.22
C MET A 82 -19.95 8.25 -22.37
N VAL A 83 -20.59 8.84 -23.36
CA VAL A 83 -20.93 8.22 -24.64
C VAL A 83 -20.23 8.94 -25.79
N PRO A 84 -20.12 8.35 -26.99
CA PRO A 84 -19.39 8.93 -28.12
C PRO A 84 -19.81 10.37 -28.45
N GLU A 85 -21.10 10.69 -28.29
CA GLU A 85 -21.69 12.01 -28.59
C GLU A 85 -21.27 13.09 -27.59
N ASP A 86 -20.66 12.71 -26.46
CA ASP A 86 -20.17 13.63 -25.44
C ASP A 86 -18.78 14.21 -25.77
N MET A 87 -18.11 13.74 -26.84
CA MET A 87 -16.74 14.13 -27.16
C MET A 87 -16.66 15.45 -27.94
N TYR A 88 -15.66 16.28 -27.61
CA TYR A 88 -15.27 17.41 -28.44
C TYR A 88 -14.44 16.94 -29.63
N VAL A 89 -14.61 17.61 -30.77
CA VAL A 89 -13.76 17.46 -31.96
C VAL A 89 -13.00 18.77 -32.17
N LEU A 90 -11.68 18.68 -32.19
CA LEU A 90 -10.78 19.82 -32.35
C LEU A 90 -10.00 19.66 -33.66
N SER A 91 -9.67 20.79 -34.27
CA SER A 91 -8.69 20.86 -35.35
C SER A 91 -7.29 20.53 -34.85
N PRO A 92 -6.33 20.29 -35.76
CA PRO A 92 -4.95 20.00 -35.38
C PRO A 92 -4.25 21.12 -34.59
N ASP A 93 -4.72 22.36 -34.73
CA ASP A 93 -4.23 23.53 -33.97
C ASP A 93 -4.95 23.75 -32.62
N GLY A 94 -5.94 22.91 -32.29
CA GLY A 94 -6.67 22.94 -31.03
C GLY A 94 -7.95 23.80 -31.04
N SER A 95 -8.36 24.34 -32.19
CA SER A 95 -9.64 25.06 -32.31
C SER A 95 -10.81 24.06 -32.24
N ILE A 96 -11.89 24.43 -31.54
CA ILE A 96 -13.07 23.57 -31.43
C ILE A 96 -13.85 23.58 -32.75
N LEU A 97 -14.06 22.41 -33.35
CA LEU A 97 -14.83 22.22 -34.58
C LEU A 97 -16.24 21.67 -34.31
N SER A 98 -16.36 20.81 -33.29
CA SER A 98 -17.64 20.27 -32.84
C SER A 98 -17.66 20.15 -31.33
N SER A 99 -18.80 20.48 -30.74
CA SER A 99 -19.05 20.44 -29.29
C SER A 99 -20.23 19.51 -28.98
N PRO A 100 -20.18 18.77 -27.88
CA PRO A 100 -21.30 17.97 -27.41
C PRO A 100 -22.52 18.82 -27.07
N ILE A 101 -23.71 18.25 -27.29
CA ILE A 101 -24.98 18.92 -26.97
C ILE A 101 -25.20 18.88 -25.45
N ALA A 102 -25.61 20.01 -24.87
CA ALA A 102 -25.94 20.08 -23.45
C ALA A 102 -27.14 19.16 -23.14
N LYS A 103 -26.93 18.21 -22.23
CA LYS A 103 -28.01 17.37 -21.70
C LYS A 103 -28.89 18.18 -20.73
N PRO A 104 -30.18 17.85 -20.59
CA PRO A 104 -31.06 18.52 -19.63
C PRO A 104 -30.59 18.31 -18.17
N PHE A 105 -31.14 19.09 -17.24
CA PHE A 105 -30.88 18.94 -15.80
C PHE A 105 -31.00 17.47 -15.35
N PRO A 106 -30.09 16.93 -14.51
CA PRO A 106 -29.11 17.62 -13.66
C PRO A 106 -27.74 17.90 -14.30
N HIS A 107 -27.59 17.69 -15.62
CA HIS A 107 -26.30 17.84 -16.29
C HIS A 107 -25.94 19.32 -16.49
N LYS A 108 -24.73 19.71 -16.08
CA LYS A 108 -24.15 20.99 -16.50
C LYS A 108 -23.75 20.88 -17.98
N PRO A 109 -23.78 21.98 -18.75
CA PRO A 109 -23.21 21.99 -20.09
C PRO A 109 -21.76 21.48 -20.03
N PRO A 110 -21.40 20.47 -20.85
CA PRO A 110 -20.03 20.01 -20.93
C PRO A 110 -19.14 21.20 -21.28
N LYS A 111 -17.98 21.28 -20.61
CA LYS A 111 -16.92 22.24 -20.96
C LYS A 111 -15.81 21.48 -21.68
N CYS A 112 -15.23 22.11 -22.69
CA CYS A 112 -13.96 21.63 -23.24
C CYS A 112 -12.94 21.65 -22.09
N SER A 113 -12.12 20.61 -21.98
CA SER A 113 -11.27 20.43 -20.80
C SER A 113 -10.31 21.62 -20.61
N ASP A 114 -10.16 22.12 -19.38
CA ASP A 114 -9.18 23.16 -19.05
C ASP A 114 -7.74 22.68 -19.30
N CYS A 115 -7.54 21.35 -19.41
CA CYS A 115 -6.32 20.71 -19.88
C CYS A 115 -6.03 20.89 -21.38
N GLY A 116 -6.95 21.44 -22.18
CA GLY A 116 -6.82 21.53 -23.64
C GLY A 116 -5.48 22.15 -24.11
N PRO A 117 -5.10 23.34 -23.61
CA PRO A 117 -3.80 23.94 -23.94
C PRO A 117 -2.60 23.06 -23.57
N LEU A 118 -2.67 22.33 -22.45
CA LEU A 118 -1.61 21.41 -22.00
C LEU A 118 -1.46 20.22 -22.96
N PHE A 119 -2.57 19.62 -23.38
CA PHE A 119 -2.57 18.55 -24.36
C PHE A 119 -2.00 19.00 -25.71
N MET A 120 -2.36 20.21 -26.16
CA MET A 120 -1.82 20.75 -27.40
C MET A 120 -0.31 20.95 -27.36
N LYS A 121 0.30 21.22 -26.20
CA LYS A 121 1.77 21.25 -26.08
C LYS A 121 2.41 19.90 -26.36
N ALA A 122 1.85 18.80 -25.88
CA ALA A 122 2.36 17.47 -26.20
C ALA A 122 2.22 17.15 -27.70
N TYR A 123 1.10 17.52 -28.34
CA TYR A 123 0.93 17.37 -29.79
C TYR A 123 1.96 18.19 -30.60
N GLN A 124 2.16 19.46 -30.22
CA GLN A 124 3.05 20.37 -30.94
C GLN A 124 4.54 20.07 -30.73
N MET A 125 4.93 19.74 -29.50
CA MET A 125 6.35 19.62 -29.12
C MET A 125 6.85 18.17 -29.19
N ARG A 126 5.96 17.18 -29.25
CA ARG A 126 6.32 15.75 -29.21
C ARG A 126 5.63 14.88 -30.25
N ASP A 127 4.89 15.48 -31.17
CA ASP A 127 4.11 14.75 -32.20
C ASP A 127 3.31 13.59 -31.58
N ALA A 128 2.63 13.88 -30.47
CA ALA A 128 1.82 12.88 -29.78
C ALA A 128 0.67 12.38 -30.69
N GLY A 129 0.27 11.13 -30.53
CA GLY A 129 -0.99 10.58 -31.04
C GLY A 129 -2.07 10.55 -29.98
N ALA A 130 -1.71 10.52 -28.69
CA ALA A 130 -2.66 10.62 -27.60
C ALA A 130 -1.99 11.20 -26.35
N VAL A 131 -2.81 11.81 -25.48
CA VAL A 131 -2.38 12.34 -24.19
C VAL A 131 -3.40 11.94 -23.13
N ILE A 132 -2.91 11.50 -21.98
CA ILE A 132 -3.69 11.08 -20.81
C ILE A 132 -3.31 11.99 -19.66
N HIS A 133 -4.31 12.57 -19.02
CA HIS A 133 -4.19 13.25 -17.74
C HIS A 133 -4.87 12.41 -16.67
N SER A 134 -4.11 12.02 -15.66
CA SER A 134 -4.56 11.18 -14.56
C SER A 134 -4.40 11.91 -13.22
N HIS A 135 -5.38 11.75 -12.35
CA HIS A 135 -5.39 12.17 -10.94
C HIS A 135 -5.18 10.96 -10.01
N GLY A 136 -4.54 9.91 -10.51
CA GLY A 136 -4.25 8.71 -9.72
C GLY A 136 -3.49 9.05 -8.43
N ILE A 137 -3.91 8.48 -7.31
CA ILE A 137 -3.44 8.89 -5.97
C ILE A 137 -1.94 8.65 -5.80
N GLU A 138 -1.41 7.57 -6.37
CA GLU A 138 0.01 7.25 -6.41
C GLU A 138 0.83 8.31 -7.16
N SER A 139 0.31 8.86 -8.27
CA SER A 139 0.99 9.95 -8.97
C SER A 139 1.03 11.23 -8.12
N CYS A 140 -0.04 11.49 -7.37
CA CYS A 140 -0.11 12.61 -6.43
C CYS A 140 0.88 12.42 -5.26
N LEU A 141 0.84 11.27 -4.59
CA LEU A 141 1.70 10.95 -3.45
C LEU A 141 3.18 10.89 -3.82
N ALA A 142 3.55 10.38 -5.01
CA ALA A 142 4.94 10.33 -5.47
C ALA A 142 5.59 11.73 -5.48
N THR A 143 4.80 12.78 -5.77
CA THR A 143 5.30 14.18 -5.74
C THR A 143 5.43 14.75 -4.32
N MET A 144 4.83 14.11 -3.32
CA MET A 144 4.81 14.55 -1.92
C MET A 144 5.93 13.92 -1.08
N ILE A 145 6.47 12.76 -1.50
CA ILE A 145 7.52 12.05 -0.75
C ILE A 145 8.72 12.97 -0.49
N ASN A 146 9.12 13.76 -1.49
CA ASN A 146 10.08 14.85 -1.33
C ASN A 146 9.48 16.17 -1.86
N PRO A 147 8.93 17.02 -0.98
CA PRO A 147 8.28 18.27 -1.38
C PRO A 147 9.19 19.27 -2.10
N SER A 148 10.51 19.13 -1.96
CA SER A 148 11.49 20.02 -2.61
C SER A 148 11.98 19.51 -3.97
N ALA A 149 11.76 18.24 -4.29
CA ALA A 149 12.27 17.61 -5.50
C ALA A 149 11.61 18.19 -6.76
N LYS A 150 12.40 18.50 -7.79
CA LYS A 150 11.92 18.94 -9.11
C LYS A 150 11.76 17.80 -10.10
N GLU A 151 12.13 16.59 -9.70
CA GLU A 151 12.12 15.40 -10.52
C GLU A 151 11.71 14.21 -9.66
N PHE A 152 10.97 13.28 -10.25
CA PHE A 152 10.85 11.92 -9.78
C PHE A 152 11.85 11.05 -10.54
N ARG A 153 12.58 10.19 -9.82
CA ARG A 153 13.62 9.32 -10.35
C ARG A 153 13.38 7.90 -9.89
N ILE A 154 13.49 6.92 -10.79
CA ILE A 154 13.43 5.48 -10.47
C ILE A 154 14.30 4.71 -11.46
N THR A 155 14.91 3.60 -11.04
CA THR A 155 15.72 2.76 -11.93
C THR A 155 15.42 1.27 -11.68
N HIS A 156 16.03 0.35 -12.44
CA HIS A 156 16.09 -1.11 -12.21
C HIS A 156 14.75 -1.84 -11.94
N MET A 157 13.65 -1.27 -12.43
CA MET A 157 12.31 -1.85 -12.39
C MET A 157 11.88 -2.33 -13.78
N GLU A 158 11.35 -3.55 -13.88
CA GLU A 158 10.94 -4.17 -15.16
C GLU A 158 9.97 -3.29 -15.97
N MET A 159 9.08 -2.57 -15.27
CA MET A 159 8.09 -1.70 -15.89
C MET A 159 8.68 -0.45 -16.55
N ILE A 160 9.95 -0.10 -16.31
CA ILE A 160 10.64 0.99 -17.03
C ILE A 160 10.75 0.68 -18.52
N LYS A 161 10.88 -0.60 -18.91
CA LYS A 161 10.94 -1.03 -20.33
C LYS A 161 9.68 -0.67 -21.12
N GLY A 162 8.56 -0.44 -20.44
CA GLY A 162 7.32 0.02 -21.08
C GLY A 162 7.32 1.51 -21.41
N ILE A 163 8.32 2.27 -20.95
CA ILE A 163 8.48 3.70 -21.25
C ILE A 163 9.37 3.88 -22.47
N LYS A 164 8.91 4.66 -23.45
CA LYS A 164 9.63 4.89 -24.70
C LYS A 164 11.07 5.35 -24.44
N GLY A 165 12.00 4.68 -25.08
CA GLY A 165 13.43 5.03 -25.02
C GLY A 165 14.16 4.59 -23.75
N HIS A 166 13.56 3.71 -22.93
CA HIS A 166 14.17 3.19 -21.71
C HIS A 166 14.24 1.65 -21.72
N GLY A 167 15.32 1.12 -21.17
CA GLY A 167 15.53 -0.28 -20.85
C GLY A 167 15.51 -0.53 -19.33
N TYR A 168 15.69 -1.79 -18.93
CA TYR A 168 15.63 -2.21 -17.53
C TYR A 168 16.61 -1.44 -16.62
N TYR A 169 17.85 -1.26 -17.07
CA TYR A 169 18.93 -0.64 -16.29
C TYR A 169 18.94 0.90 -16.36
N ASP A 170 18.04 1.49 -17.15
CA ASP A 170 18.02 2.95 -17.30
C ASP A 170 17.43 3.63 -16.06
N GLU A 171 17.87 4.87 -15.81
CA GLU A 171 17.21 5.75 -14.86
C GLU A 171 16.08 6.49 -15.58
N LEU A 172 14.85 6.30 -15.10
CA LEU A 172 13.69 7.05 -15.55
C LEU A 172 13.59 8.34 -14.74
N VAL A 173 13.61 9.48 -15.44
CA VAL A 173 13.49 10.83 -14.85
C VAL A 173 12.23 11.50 -15.37
N ILE A 174 11.39 11.96 -14.45
CA ILE A 174 10.10 12.60 -14.74
C ILE A 174 10.08 13.97 -14.07
N PRO A 175 9.99 15.08 -14.82
CA PRO A 175 9.94 16.40 -14.22
C PRO A 175 8.65 16.60 -13.40
N ILE A 176 8.78 17.32 -12.29
CA ILE A 176 7.69 17.72 -11.40
C ILE A 176 7.52 19.25 -11.50
N ILE A 177 6.35 19.68 -11.94
CA ILE A 177 5.94 21.09 -11.91
C ILE A 177 5.04 21.37 -10.70
N GLU A 178 5.06 22.61 -10.20
CA GLU A 178 4.18 23.02 -9.11
C GLU A 178 2.76 23.24 -9.64
N ASN A 179 1.75 22.86 -8.84
CA ASN A 179 0.36 23.09 -9.20
C ASN A 179 -0.04 24.56 -9.06
N THR A 180 -1.09 24.95 -9.77
CA THR A 180 -1.71 26.29 -9.74
C THR A 180 -3.19 26.17 -9.42
N ALA A 181 -3.84 27.29 -9.09
CA ALA A 181 -5.27 27.30 -8.81
C ALA A 181 -6.12 27.04 -10.07
N PHE A 182 -5.58 27.37 -11.24
CA PHE A 182 -6.24 27.16 -12.53
C PHE A 182 -5.32 26.40 -13.48
N GLU A 183 -5.83 25.31 -14.07
CA GLU A 183 -5.03 24.39 -14.91
C GLU A 183 -4.37 25.10 -16.11
N TYR A 184 -5.03 26.08 -16.73
CA TYR A 184 -4.47 26.77 -17.89
C TYR A 184 -3.14 27.49 -17.59
N GLU A 185 -2.91 27.89 -16.33
CA GLU A 185 -1.67 28.53 -15.89
C GLU A 185 -0.47 27.55 -15.90
N LEU A 186 -0.72 26.24 -15.88
CA LEU A 186 0.32 25.21 -15.94
C LEU A 186 0.97 25.10 -17.32
N THR A 187 0.36 25.65 -18.37
CA THR A 187 0.79 25.47 -19.77
C THR A 187 2.24 25.86 -20.00
N GLU A 188 2.69 26.99 -19.43
CA GLU A 188 4.06 27.47 -19.60
C GLU A 188 5.07 26.57 -18.86
N SER A 189 4.78 26.21 -17.61
CA SER A 189 5.64 25.30 -16.83
C SER A 189 5.72 23.91 -17.45
N LEU A 190 4.62 23.39 -17.99
CA LEU A 190 4.59 22.13 -18.72
C LEU A 190 5.46 22.23 -19.98
N ALA A 191 5.32 23.29 -20.77
CA ALA A 191 6.13 23.48 -21.98
C ALA A 191 7.64 23.55 -21.66
N LYS A 192 8.02 24.28 -20.61
CA LYS A 192 9.42 24.35 -20.13
C LYS A 192 9.93 22.99 -19.66
N ALA A 193 9.11 22.22 -18.92
CA ALA A 193 9.47 20.87 -18.50
C ALA A 193 9.63 19.92 -19.70
N ILE A 194 8.73 20.01 -20.69
CA ILE A 194 8.87 19.25 -21.93
C ILE A 194 10.19 19.65 -22.61
N GLU A 195 10.47 20.94 -22.82
CA GLU A 195 11.71 21.39 -23.48
C GLU A 195 12.99 20.94 -22.75
N ALA A 196 13.04 21.07 -21.42
CA ALA A 196 14.20 20.70 -20.61
C ALA A 196 14.45 19.18 -20.55
N TYR A 197 13.41 18.36 -20.72
CA TYR A 197 13.49 16.89 -20.65
C TYR A 197 13.11 16.27 -22.00
N PRO A 198 14.00 16.27 -23.01
CA PRO A 198 13.68 15.85 -24.38
C PRO A 198 13.21 14.40 -24.49
N LYS A 199 13.70 13.53 -23.60
CA LYS A 199 13.34 12.09 -23.57
C LYS A 199 12.07 11.79 -22.78
N THR A 200 11.53 12.75 -22.03
CA THR A 200 10.36 12.45 -21.19
C THR A 200 9.11 12.26 -22.03
N THR A 201 8.26 11.33 -21.57
CA THR A 201 6.91 11.13 -22.10
C THR A 201 5.82 11.48 -21.09
N ALA A 202 6.22 12.08 -19.96
CA ALA A 202 5.29 12.54 -18.94
C ALA A 202 5.79 13.74 -18.14
N VAL A 203 4.87 14.45 -17.51
CA VAL A 203 5.17 15.49 -16.50
C VAL A 203 4.24 15.28 -15.31
N LEU A 204 4.82 15.23 -14.12
CA LEU A 204 4.08 15.22 -12.85
C LEU A 204 3.71 16.64 -12.44
N VAL A 205 2.52 16.80 -11.88
CA VAL A 205 2.04 18.05 -11.29
C VAL A 205 1.84 17.82 -9.79
N ARG A 206 2.61 18.54 -8.96
CA ARG A 206 2.65 18.30 -7.52
C ARG A 206 1.27 18.43 -6.88
N ASN A 207 0.89 17.49 -6.00
CA ASN A 207 -0.42 17.48 -5.33
C ASN A 207 -1.62 17.43 -6.28
N HIS A 208 -1.44 16.96 -7.51
CA HIS A 208 -2.47 16.97 -8.54
C HIS A 208 -2.50 15.65 -9.32
N GLY A 209 -1.46 15.33 -10.08
CA GLY A 209 -1.49 14.16 -10.95
C GLY A 209 -0.38 14.14 -11.99
N ILE A 210 -0.65 13.55 -13.15
CA ILE A 210 0.32 13.37 -14.22
C ILE A 210 -0.30 13.63 -15.61
N TYR A 211 0.51 14.16 -16.53
CA TYR A 211 0.24 14.15 -17.97
C TYR A 211 1.19 13.17 -18.66
N VAL A 212 0.66 12.24 -19.46
CA VAL A 212 1.42 11.20 -20.18
C VAL A 212 1.05 11.24 -21.66
N TRP A 213 2.02 11.20 -22.57
CA TRP A 213 1.74 11.15 -24.02
C TRP A 213 2.51 10.03 -24.73
N GLY A 214 1.92 9.54 -25.82
CA GLY A 214 2.50 8.52 -26.69
C GLY A 214 2.25 8.85 -28.16
N ASP A 215 2.91 8.14 -29.07
CA ASP A 215 2.69 8.29 -30.53
C ASP A 215 1.32 7.77 -31.00
N SER A 216 0.63 7.01 -30.14
CA SER A 216 -0.67 6.38 -30.31
C SER A 216 -1.36 6.27 -28.94
N TRP A 217 -2.67 6.02 -28.95
CA TRP A 217 -3.41 5.78 -27.70
C TRP A 217 -2.90 4.53 -26.97
N ILE A 218 -2.45 3.50 -27.71
CA ILE A 218 -1.91 2.26 -27.15
C ILE A 218 -0.64 2.58 -26.37
N HIS A 219 0.33 3.26 -26.99
CA HIS A 219 1.56 3.64 -26.30
C HIS A 219 1.32 4.62 -25.16
N ALA A 220 0.44 5.62 -25.33
CA ALA A 220 0.11 6.54 -24.23
C ALA A 220 -0.46 5.78 -23.02
N LYS A 221 -1.40 4.85 -23.26
CA LYS A 221 -1.99 4.01 -22.22
C LYS A 221 -0.96 3.09 -21.56
N THR A 222 -0.20 2.32 -22.34
CA THR A 222 0.80 1.39 -21.81
C THR A 222 1.82 2.11 -20.95
N GLN A 223 2.32 3.27 -21.41
CA GLN A 223 3.23 4.09 -20.61
C GLN A 223 2.56 4.61 -19.34
N ALA A 224 1.30 5.04 -19.40
CA ALA A 224 0.57 5.49 -18.21
C ALA A 224 0.46 4.36 -17.18
N GLU A 225 0.14 3.13 -17.61
CA GLU A 225 0.11 1.95 -16.72
C GLU A 225 1.48 1.70 -16.07
N CYS A 226 2.56 1.80 -16.85
CA CYS A 226 3.92 1.70 -16.33
C CYS A 226 4.27 2.82 -15.35
N TYR A 227 3.94 4.08 -15.65
CA TYR A 227 4.18 5.21 -14.74
C TYR A 227 3.43 5.02 -13.41
N HIS A 228 2.14 4.71 -13.48
CA HIS A 228 1.32 4.47 -12.29
C HIS A 228 1.85 3.29 -11.45
N TYR A 229 2.27 2.20 -12.09
CA TYR A 229 2.95 1.10 -11.41
C TYR A 229 4.25 1.56 -10.73
N LEU A 230 5.09 2.33 -11.43
CA LEU A 230 6.39 2.78 -10.92
C LEU A 230 6.23 3.77 -9.75
N PHE A 231 5.19 4.60 -9.74
CA PHE A 231 4.87 5.45 -8.59
C PHE A 231 4.43 4.64 -7.39
N ASP A 232 3.51 3.68 -7.59
CA ASP A 232 3.06 2.79 -6.52
C ASP A 232 4.23 1.95 -5.97
N ALA A 233 5.10 1.45 -6.85
CA ALA A 233 6.33 0.76 -6.46
C ALA A 233 7.27 1.67 -5.67
N ALA A 234 7.52 2.91 -6.10
CA ALA A 234 8.33 3.86 -5.37
C ALA A 234 7.76 4.19 -3.98
N ILE A 235 6.44 4.39 -3.88
CA ILE A 235 5.76 4.62 -2.60
C ILE A 235 5.95 3.41 -1.68
N LYS A 236 5.76 2.18 -2.21
CA LYS A 236 5.96 0.95 -1.43
C LYS A 236 7.42 0.75 -1.03
N LEU A 237 8.37 0.97 -1.93
CA LEU A 237 9.81 0.93 -1.63
C LEU A 237 10.16 1.95 -0.56
N TYR A 238 9.66 3.18 -0.66
CA TYR A 238 9.82 4.20 0.37
C TYR A 238 9.25 3.77 1.73
N GLN A 239 8.03 3.21 1.74
CA GLN A 239 7.41 2.67 2.96
C GLN A 239 8.22 1.52 3.57
N LEU A 240 8.93 0.76 2.74
CA LEU A 240 9.86 -0.30 3.16
C LEU A 240 11.25 0.24 3.55
N GLY A 241 11.51 1.54 3.35
CA GLY A 241 12.81 2.18 3.60
C GLY A 241 13.88 1.89 2.55
N LEU A 242 13.47 1.47 1.35
CA LEU A 242 14.32 1.23 0.19
C LEU A 242 14.30 2.46 -0.73
N ASP A 243 15.47 2.84 -1.23
CA ASP A 243 15.60 3.95 -2.18
C ASP A 243 15.36 3.45 -3.61
N TRP A 244 14.19 3.80 -4.16
CA TRP A 244 13.77 3.44 -5.52
C TRP A 244 14.60 4.12 -6.61
N SER A 245 15.32 5.19 -6.28
CA SER A 245 16.19 5.89 -7.23
C SER A 245 17.54 5.20 -7.43
N THR A 246 17.85 4.17 -6.64
CA THR A 246 19.09 3.39 -6.72
C THR A 246 18.82 1.99 -7.28
N PRO A 247 19.80 1.34 -7.94
CA PRO A 247 19.66 -0.04 -8.44
C PRO A 247 19.51 -1.11 -7.33
N ASP A 248 19.68 -0.72 -6.07
CA ASP A 248 19.87 -1.62 -4.93
C ASP A 248 18.55 -2.10 -4.31
N HIS A 249 17.42 -1.95 -5.01
CA HIS A 249 16.13 -2.55 -4.64
C HIS A 249 15.97 -4.01 -5.15
N GLY A 250 17.00 -4.57 -5.80
CA GLY A 250 17.17 -6.00 -6.14
C GLY A 250 17.84 -6.82 -5.01
N PRO A 251 18.17 -8.13 -5.19
CA PRO A 251 18.46 -9.04 -4.08
C PRO A 251 19.57 -8.44 -3.20
N ILE A 252 19.22 -8.12 -1.95
CA ILE A 252 20.08 -7.28 -1.10
C ILE A 252 21.43 -7.99 -0.93
N ARG A 253 22.42 -7.49 -1.65
CA ARG A 253 23.83 -7.88 -1.54
C ARG A 253 24.56 -6.67 -0.98
N ASN A 254 25.14 -6.89 0.20
CA ASN A 254 26.15 -6.05 0.85
C ASN A 254 27.01 -5.25 -0.16
N VAL A 255 26.99 -3.92 -0.05
CA VAL A 255 28.12 -3.08 -0.43
C VAL A 255 28.32 -2.00 0.64
N LYS A 256 29.23 -2.32 1.57
CA LYS A 256 30.07 -1.30 2.20
C LYS A 256 30.84 -0.56 1.10
N GLU A 257 31.00 0.74 1.31
CA GLU A 257 31.98 1.65 0.68
C GLU A 257 31.59 2.32 -0.66
N VAL A 258 30.88 3.45 -0.55
CA VAL A 258 31.48 4.71 -1.02
C VAL A 258 31.61 5.65 0.15
N VAL A 259 32.87 5.89 0.49
CA VAL A 259 33.37 6.82 1.50
C VAL A 259 33.21 8.24 0.97
N VAL A 260 32.57 9.12 1.75
CA VAL A 260 33.01 10.52 1.87
C VAL A 260 32.91 10.94 3.35
N ALA A 261 34.09 10.88 3.99
CA ALA A 261 34.56 11.63 5.16
C ALA A 261 33.72 11.64 6.46
N GLY A 262 34.15 10.84 7.46
CA GLY A 262 33.85 11.13 8.87
C GLY A 262 34.02 9.97 9.86
N SER A 263 35.26 9.67 10.24
CA SER A 263 35.73 8.94 11.45
C SER A 263 35.29 7.49 11.73
N ASP A 264 36.30 6.64 11.84
CA ASP A 264 36.33 5.32 12.50
C ASP A 264 35.55 5.25 13.83
N ASN A 265 34.84 4.12 14.03
CA ASN A 265 35.05 3.25 15.20
C ASN A 265 34.31 1.91 15.03
N GLY A 266 35.05 0.81 15.12
CA GLY A 266 34.52 -0.56 15.06
C GLY A 266 33.66 -0.92 16.26
N ALA A 267 32.37 -1.12 16.02
CA ALA A 267 31.49 -1.93 16.87
C ALA A 267 30.43 -2.59 15.96
N SER A 268 30.16 -3.88 16.20
CA SER A 268 29.08 -4.62 15.53
C SER A 268 27.74 -3.96 15.83
N SER A 269 27.27 -3.07 14.95
CA SER A 269 26.02 -2.33 15.16
C SER A 269 24.84 -3.20 14.77
N LYS A 270 24.11 -3.70 15.78
CA LYS A 270 22.80 -4.34 15.59
C LYS A 270 21.86 -3.39 14.84
N ARG A 271 21.17 -3.92 13.83
CA ARG A 271 20.20 -3.14 13.04
C ARG A 271 18.76 -3.44 13.43
N CYS A 272 18.53 -4.62 14.01
CA CYS A 272 17.20 -5.12 14.33
C CYS A 272 17.19 -5.86 15.68
N ILE A 273 16.13 -5.67 16.46
CA ILE A 273 15.84 -6.44 17.67
C ILE A 273 14.48 -7.13 17.49
N VAL A 274 14.45 -8.44 17.68
CA VAL A 274 13.21 -9.22 17.75
C VAL A 274 13.01 -9.62 19.20
N LEU A 275 11.83 -9.33 19.76
CA LEU A 275 11.52 -9.57 21.15
C LEU A 275 10.42 -10.61 21.29
N ASP A 276 10.60 -11.54 22.22
CA ASP A 276 9.48 -12.29 22.76
C ASP A 276 8.63 -11.43 23.72
N ILE A 277 7.42 -11.91 24.02
CA ILE A 277 6.48 -11.28 24.95
C ILE A 277 6.63 -11.86 26.36
N GLU A 278 6.13 -13.08 26.54
CA GLU A 278 6.00 -13.73 27.84
C GLU A 278 7.39 -14.00 28.42
N GLY A 279 7.63 -13.66 29.68
CA GLY A 279 8.94 -13.85 30.32
C GLY A 279 10.06 -12.93 29.84
N THR A 280 9.80 -12.06 28.85
CA THR A 280 10.82 -11.21 28.20
C THR A 280 10.48 -9.72 28.29
N THR A 281 9.37 -9.28 27.69
CA THR A 281 8.85 -7.91 27.82
C THR A 281 7.74 -7.81 28.85
N THR A 282 7.03 -8.91 29.08
CA THR A 282 5.80 -8.99 29.88
C THR A 282 5.95 -10.13 30.90
N PRO A 283 5.56 -9.96 32.18
CA PRO A 283 5.59 -11.06 33.14
C PRO A 283 4.78 -12.28 32.68
N ILE A 284 5.30 -13.49 32.89
CA ILE A 284 4.58 -14.75 32.62
C ILE A 284 3.21 -14.75 33.32
N SER A 285 3.20 -14.34 34.59
CA SER A 285 1.98 -14.20 35.40
C SER A 285 0.90 -13.31 34.77
N PHE A 286 1.27 -12.28 33.99
CA PHE A 286 0.27 -11.46 33.32
C PHE A 286 -0.47 -12.26 32.24
N VAL A 287 0.23 -13.11 31.49
CA VAL A 287 -0.39 -13.95 30.47
C VAL A 287 -1.22 -15.06 31.13
N THR A 288 -0.64 -15.77 32.11
CA THR A 288 -1.27 -16.94 32.74
C THR A 288 -2.37 -16.60 33.73
N ASP A 289 -2.23 -15.49 34.47
CA ASP A 289 -3.10 -15.17 35.61
C ASP A 289 -4.07 -14.03 35.29
N VAL A 290 -3.83 -13.27 34.22
CA VAL A 290 -4.69 -12.15 33.80
C VAL A 290 -5.33 -12.42 32.44
N LEU A 291 -4.56 -12.54 31.35
CA LEU A 291 -5.12 -12.61 29.99
C LEU A 291 -5.98 -13.87 29.76
N PHE A 292 -5.45 -15.06 30.03
CA PHE A 292 -6.22 -16.29 29.83
C PHE A 292 -7.44 -16.40 30.76
N PRO A 293 -7.33 -16.09 32.07
CA PRO A 293 -8.49 -16.06 32.95
C PRO A 293 -9.52 -15.01 32.55
N TYR A 294 -9.10 -13.85 32.05
CA TYR A 294 -10.03 -12.83 31.55
C TYR A 294 -10.85 -13.35 30.37
N ALA A 295 -10.21 -13.97 29.37
CA ALA A 295 -10.93 -14.54 28.24
C ALA A 295 -11.95 -15.61 28.68
N ARG A 296 -11.54 -16.50 29.59
CA ARG A 296 -12.41 -17.53 30.15
C ARG A 296 -13.59 -16.94 30.91
N ASN A 297 -13.37 -15.94 31.75
CA ASN A 297 -14.42 -15.40 32.62
C ASN A 297 -15.37 -14.43 31.87
N ASN A 298 -14.95 -13.89 30.71
CA ASN A 298 -15.71 -12.89 29.97
C ASN A 298 -16.29 -13.39 28.63
N VAL A 299 -16.05 -14.65 28.24
CA VAL A 299 -16.59 -15.21 26.99
C VAL A 299 -18.10 -15.02 26.86
N ARG A 300 -18.88 -15.30 27.93
CA ARG A 300 -20.34 -15.10 27.91
C ARG A 300 -20.70 -13.63 27.72
N LYS A 301 -20.06 -12.74 28.48
CA LYS A 301 -20.30 -11.29 28.44
C LYS A 301 -20.03 -10.75 27.04
N HIS A 302 -18.88 -11.09 26.45
CA HIS A 302 -18.50 -10.70 25.10
C HIS A 302 -19.53 -11.20 24.08
N LEU A 303 -19.79 -12.51 24.03
CA LEU A 303 -20.76 -13.09 23.09
C LEU A 303 -22.16 -12.47 23.22
N SER A 304 -22.60 -12.16 24.44
CA SER A 304 -23.92 -11.53 24.66
C SER A 304 -24.00 -10.12 24.06
N LEU A 305 -22.92 -9.34 24.23
CA LEU A 305 -22.81 -7.96 23.76
C LEU A 305 -22.64 -7.88 22.24
N THR A 306 -21.86 -8.79 21.65
CA THR A 306 -21.42 -8.69 20.25
C THR A 306 -22.07 -9.70 19.32
N PHE A 307 -22.96 -10.58 19.81
CA PHE A 307 -23.58 -11.69 19.06
C PHE A 307 -24.02 -11.35 17.63
N ASP A 308 -24.63 -10.17 17.47
CA ASP A 308 -25.28 -9.77 16.22
C ASP A 308 -24.31 -9.09 15.23
N THR A 309 -23.09 -8.80 15.67
CA THR A 309 -22.02 -8.21 14.85
C THR A 309 -21.49 -9.21 13.82
N ALA A 310 -20.96 -8.71 12.71
CA ALA A 310 -20.38 -9.55 11.66
C ALA A 310 -19.18 -10.36 12.18
N GLU A 311 -18.31 -9.71 12.95
CA GLU A 311 -17.10 -10.32 13.52
C GLU A 311 -17.43 -11.50 14.45
N THR A 312 -18.36 -11.32 15.39
CA THR A 312 -18.76 -12.42 16.28
C THR A 312 -19.50 -13.53 15.54
N LYS A 313 -20.25 -13.22 14.47
CA LYS A 313 -20.87 -14.26 13.63
C LYS A 313 -19.83 -15.12 12.92
N GLU A 314 -18.71 -14.54 12.47
CA GLU A 314 -17.59 -15.29 11.91
C GLU A 314 -16.91 -16.19 12.95
N ASP A 315 -16.66 -15.67 14.17
CA ASP A 315 -16.11 -16.46 15.28
C ASP A 315 -17.02 -17.67 15.60
N ILE A 316 -18.32 -17.43 15.67
CA ILE A 316 -19.33 -18.47 15.93
C ILE A 316 -19.31 -19.53 14.83
N ALA A 317 -19.21 -19.12 13.55
CA ALA A 317 -19.15 -20.05 12.43
C ALA A 317 -17.91 -20.96 12.50
N LEU A 318 -16.73 -20.39 12.80
CA LEU A 318 -15.50 -21.18 12.96
C LEU A 318 -15.56 -22.11 14.17
N LEU A 319 -16.07 -21.63 15.31
CA LEU A 319 -16.25 -22.46 16.50
C LEU A 319 -17.25 -23.59 16.27
N ARG A 320 -18.34 -23.35 15.53
CA ARG A 320 -19.28 -24.41 15.12
C ARG A 320 -18.59 -25.49 14.31
N SER A 321 -17.80 -25.10 13.31
CA SER A 321 -17.03 -26.07 12.51
C SER A 321 -16.07 -26.88 13.38
N GLN A 322 -15.32 -26.22 14.27
CA GLN A 322 -14.39 -26.92 15.16
C GLN A 322 -15.09 -27.87 16.14
N VAL A 323 -16.22 -27.44 16.72
CA VAL A 323 -16.98 -28.26 17.66
C VAL A 323 -17.61 -29.45 16.98
N GLN A 324 -18.07 -29.31 15.73
CA GLN A 324 -18.57 -30.42 14.93
C GLN A 324 -17.47 -31.48 14.73
N ASP A 325 -16.28 -31.07 14.32
CA ASP A 325 -15.11 -31.95 14.20
C ASP A 325 -14.77 -32.64 15.53
N ASP A 326 -14.87 -31.91 16.65
CA ASP A 326 -14.57 -32.42 17.98
C ASP A 326 -15.59 -33.47 18.44
N LEU A 327 -16.87 -33.27 18.12
CA LEU A 327 -17.95 -34.24 18.40
C LEU A 327 -17.75 -35.52 17.59
N GLU A 328 -17.42 -35.41 16.31
CA GLU A 328 -17.13 -36.56 15.44
C GLU A 328 -15.92 -37.37 15.92
N LYS A 329 -14.92 -36.69 16.49
CA LYS A 329 -13.72 -37.32 17.06
C LYS A 329 -13.90 -37.76 18.52
N GLY A 330 -15.05 -37.53 19.13
CA GLY A 330 -15.34 -37.90 20.52
C GLY A 330 -14.47 -37.15 21.54
N VAL A 331 -14.08 -35.91 21.26
CA VAL A 331 -13.25 -35.10 22.16
C VAL A 331 -14.03 -34.80 23.44
N ALA A 332 -13.43 -35.12 24.60
CA ALA A 332 -14.05 -34.91 25.89
C ALA A 332 -14.35 -33.41 26.14
N GLY A 333 -15.59 -33.12 26.53
CA GLY A 333 -16.06 -31.76 26.81
C GLY A 333 -16.66 -31.01 25.62
N ALA A 334 -16.65 -31.59 24.41
CA ALA A 334 -17.39 -31.03 23.28
C ALA A 334 -18.91 -31.19 23.47
N VAL A 335 -19.66 -30.12 23.25
CA VAL A 335 -21.13 -30.11 23.31
C VAL A 335 -21.73 -29.50 22.04
N PRO A 336 -22.82 -30.06 21.50
CA PRO A 336 -23.42 -29.56 20.26
C PRO A 336 -23.88 -28.11 20.39
N ILE A 337 -23.59 -27.30 19.37
CA ILE A 337 -24.04 -25.92 19.28
C ILE A 337 -25.37 -25.90 18.50
N PRO A 338 -26.46 -25.38 19.08
CA PRO A 338 -27.76 -25.29 18.40
C PRO A 338 -27.72 -24.47 17.09
N LEU A 339 -28.64 -24.81 16.18
CA LEU A 339 -28.85 -24.11 14.90
C LEU A 339 -29.42 -22.69 15.10
N ASP A 340 -29.32 -21.84 14.08
CA ASP A 340 -29.64 -20.41 14.13
C ASP A 340 -31.11 -20.07 14.46
N ASP A 341 -32.04 -21.02 14.30
CA ASP A 341 -33.45 -20.85 14.70
C ASP A 341 -33.67 -21.02 16.22
N SER A 342 -32.61 -21.35 16.98
CA SER A 342 -32.66 -21.54 18.43
C SER A 342 -32.55 -20.20 19.16
N ALA A 343 -32.96 -20.15 20.43
CA ALA A 343 -32.81 -18.94 21.23
C ALA A 343 -31.32 -18.55 21.36
N LYS A 344 -31.02 -17.25 21.20
CA LYS A 344 -29.66 -16.67 21.31
C LYS A 344 -28.91 -17.16 22.54
N GLU A 345 -29.59 -17.23 23.68
CA GLU A 345 -28.99 -17.68 24.95
C GLU A 345 -28.55 -19.16 24.93
N ASP A 346 -29.26 -20.03 24.22
CA ASP A 346 -28.90 -21.45 24.13
C ASP A 346 -27.62 -21.62 23.29
N VAL A 347 -27.50 -20.85 22.22
CA VAL A 347 -26.28 -20.82 21.37
C VAL A 347 -25.10 -20.30 22.19
N ILE A 348 -25.27 -19.19 22.91
CA ILE A 348 -24.22 -18.62 23.77
C ILE A 348 -23.82 -19.63 24.86
N ALA A 349 -24.77 -20.27 25.53
CA ALA A 349 -24.47 -21.25 26.58
C ALA A 349 -23.64 -22.43 26.06
N ALA A 350 -23.97 -22.97 24.88
CA ALA A 350 -23.21 -24.03 24.24
C ALA A 350 -21.79 -23.58 23.83
N LEU A 351 -21.65 -22.38 23.27
CA LEU A 351 -20.35 -21.81 22.92
C LEU A 351 -19.46 -21.63 24.15
N VAL A 352 -20.01 -21.08 25.23
CA VAL A 352 -19.29 -20.88 26.50
C VAL A 352 -18.77 -22.20 27.04
N ALA A 353 -19.62 -23.23 27.09
CA ALA A 353 -19.23 -24.56 27.58
C ALA A 353 -18.08 -25.18 26.76
N ASN A 354 -18.16 -25.09 25.43
CA ASN A 354 -17.09 -25.56 24.55
C ASN A 354 -15.80 -24.77 24.75
N VAL A 355 -15.86 -23.43 24.78
CA VAL A 355 -14.69 -22.57 24.97
C VAL A 355 -14.02 -22.83 26.31
N GLU A 356 -14.79 -22.95 27.40
CA GLU A 356 -14.26 -23.30 28.72
C GLU A 356 -13.57 -24.67 28.72
N ALA A 357 -14.17 -25.67 28.07
CA ALA A 357 -13.57 -27.00 27.93
C ALA A 357 -12.26 -26.96 27.13
N MET A 358 -12.23 -26.22 26.00
CA MET A 358 -11.04 -26.06 25.18
C MET A 358 -9.90 -25.35 25.93
N ILE A 359 -10.22 -24.29 26.69
CA ILE A 359 -9.25 -23.57 27.53
C ILE A 359 -8.74 -24.47 28.65
N LYS A 360 -9.63 -25.19 29.35
CA LYS A 360 -9.26 -26.11 30.44
C LYS A 360 -8.33 -27.23 29.98
N ALA A 361 -8.49 -27.69 28.74
CA ALA A 361 -7.65 -28.70 28.12
C ALA A 361 -6.41 -28.13 27.40
N ASP A 362 -6.13 -26.82 27.55
CA ASP A 362 -5.03 -26.08 26.89
C ASP A 362 -4.93 -26.33 25.37
N ARG A 363 -6.08 -26.45 24.69
CA ARG A 363 -6.12 -26.79 23.26
C ARG A 363 -5.72 -25.59 22.41
N LYS A 364 -4.73 -25.78 21.54
CA LYS A 364 -4.20 -24.74 20.63
C LYS A 364 -5.00 -24.69 19.32
N ILE A 365 -6.24 -24.22 19.38
CA ILE A 365 -7.19 -24.20 18.26
C ILE A 365 -7.22 -22.81 17.61
N PRO A 366 -7.15 -22.69 16.27
CA PRO A 366 -7.25 -21.40 15.57
C PRO A 366 -8.54 -20.62 15.90
N ALA A 367 -9.71 -21.28 15.84
CA ALA A 367 -11.00 -20.67 16.15
C ALA A 367 -11.07 -20.12 17.59
N LEU A 368 -10.52 -20.85 18.57
CA LEU A 368 -10.42 -20.38 19.95
C LEU A 368 -9.54 -19.15 20.07
N LYS A 369 -8.37 -19.16 19.41
CA LYS A 369 -7.43 -18.03 19.44
C LYS A 369 -8.03 -16.76 18.85
N GLN A 370 -8.84 -16.88 17.80
CA GLN A 370 -9.52 -15.73 17.21
C GLN A 370 -10.51 -15.10 18.19
N LEU A 371 -11.42 -15.90 18.74
CA LEU A 371 -12.39 -15.43 19.74
C LEU A 371 -11.68 -14.83 20.98
N GLN A 372 -10.62 -15.48 21.48
CA GLN A 372 -9.83 -14.92 22.59
C GLN A 372 -9.26 -13.54 22.25
N GLY A 373 -8.80 -13.34 21.02
CA GLY A 373 -8.37 -12.04 20.50
C GLY A 373 -9.45 -10.97 20.59
N HIS A 374 -10.67 -11.27 20.16
CA HIS A 374 -11.81 -10.33 20.20
C HIS A 374 -12.32 -10.10 21.62
N ILE A 375 -12.29 -11.10 22.51
CA ILE A 375 -12.60 -10.91 23.93
C ILE A 375 -11.60 -9.96 24.58
N TRP A 376 -10.30 -10.13 24.30
CA TRP A 376 -9.29 -9.20 24.79
C TRP A 376 -9.47 -7.79 24.21
N LEU A 377 -9.80 -7.67 22.92
CA LEU A 377 -10.12 -6.38 22.30
C LEU A 377 -11.20 -5.63 23.09
N THR A 378 -12.32 -6.30 23.38
CA THR A 378 -13.39 -5.75 24.22
C THR A 378 -12.88 -5.35 25.61
N GLY A 379 -12.01 -6.16 26.23
CA GLY A 379 -11.45 -5.85 27.54
C GLY A 379 -10.53 -4.63 27.53
N PHE A 380 -9.69 -4.48 26.51
CA PHE A 380 -8.83 -3.31 26.35
C PHE A 380 -9.61 -2.04 26.03
N GLU A 381 -10.59 -2.10 25.13
CA GLU A 381 -11.44 -0.95 24.75
C GLU A 381 -12.29 -0.44 25.92
N ASN A 382 -12.79 -1.36 26.76
CA ASN A 382 -13.55 -1.01 27.97
C ASN A 382 -12.65 -0.64 29.17
N ASN A 383 -11.33 -0.56 28.99
CA ASN A 383 -10.35 -0.32 30.06
C ASN A 383 -10.40 -1.34 31.22
N GLU A 384 -10.91 -2.54 30.96
CA GLU A 384 -10.91 -3.67 31.91
C GLU A 384 -9.58 -4.43 31.90
N LEU A 385 -8.83 -4.33 30.80
CA LEU A 385 -7.46 -4.81 30.66
C LEU A 385 -6.50 -3.66 30.38
N LYS A 386 -5.30 -3.74 30.95
CA LYS A 386 -4.15 -2.92 30.58
C LYS A 386 -2.93 -3.79 30.40
N GLY A 387 -2.15 -3.53 29.36
CA GLY A 387 -0.94 -4.27 29.06
C GLY A 387 0.11 -4.00 30.14
N ASP A 388 0.65 -5.06 30.72
CA ASP A 388 1.72 -4.97 31.71
C ASP A 388 3.04 -5.39 31.08
N VAL A 389 3.99 -4.47 31.06
CA VAL A 389 5.36 -4.70 30.58
C VAL A 389 6.33 -4.31 31.69
N PHE A 390 7.50 -4.96 31.74
CA PHE A 390 8.53 -4.62 32.71
C PHE A 390 8.97 -3.15 32.56
N ASP A 391 9.30 -2.50 33.67
CA ASP A 391 9.52 -1.05 33.74
C ASP A 391 10.69 -0.54 32.88
N ASP A 392 11.63 -1.42 32.53
CA ASP A 392 12.76 -1.12 31.67
C ASP A 392 12.44 -1.19 30.17
N VAL A 393 11.34 -1.85 29.77
CA VAL A 393 10.96 -2.08 28.37
C VAL A 393 10.67 -0.77 27.63
N PRO A 394 9.81 0.16 28.13
CA PRO A 394 9.50 1.39 27.40
C PRO A 394 10.73 2.24 27.10
N ARG A 395 11.63 2.39 28.09
CA ARG A 395 12.86 3.17 27.95
C ARG A 395 13.83 2.52 26.96
N ALA A 396 13.90 1.20 26.91
CA ALA A 396 14.72 0.49 25.94
C ALA A 396 14.16 0.64 24.52
N LEU A 397 12.85 0.45 24.33
CA LEU A 397 12.18 0.65 23.04
C LEU A 397 12.40 2.06 22.50
N GLU A 398 12.23 3.08 23.34
CA GLU A 398 12.48 4.47 22.97
C GLU A 398 13.95 4.72 22.59
N ARG A 399 14.90 4.20 23.37
CA ARG A 399 16.34 4.32 23.09
C ARG A 399 16.72 3.68 21.76
N TRP A 400 16.23 2.46 21.50
CA TRP A 400 16.50 1.74 20.27
C TRP A 400 15.88 2.45 19.07
N HIS A 401 14.64 2.92 19.19
CA HIS A 401 13.97 3.71 18.17
C HIS A 401 14.73 5.00 17.84
N ALA A 402 15.15 5.76 18.86
CA ALA A 402 15.95 6.98 18.70
C ALA A 402 17.33 6.73 18.06
N SER A 403 17.86 5.50 18.22
CA SER A 403 19.12 5.06 17.61
C SER A 403 18.94 4.45 16.21
N GLY A 404 17.71 4.47 15.65
CA GLY A 404 17.40 3.90 14.35
C GLY A 404 17.36 2.35 14.32
N ILE A 405 17.37 1.70 15.48
CA ILE A 405 17.22 0.24 15.58
C ILE A 405 15.76 -0.12 15.44
N LYS A 406 15.44 -0.99 14.48
CA LYS A 406 14.08 -1.48 14.27
C LYS A 406 13.75 -2.56 15.29
N VAL A 407 12.55 -2.51 15.89
CA VAL A 407 12.11 -3.47 16.90
C VAL A 407 10.87 -4.21 16.43
N TYR A 408 10.88 -5.53 16.51
CA TYR A 408 9.78 -6.41 16.14
C TYR A 408 9.41 -7.32 17.30
N ILE A 409 8.16 -7.79 17.32
CA ILE A 409 7.69 -8.77 18.29
C ILE A 409 7.52 -10.13 17.60
N TYR A 410 7.93 -11.22 18.26
CA TYR A 410 7.60 -12.58 17.83
C TYR A 410 7.05 -13.39 19.00
N SER A 411 5.75 -13.70 18.95
CA SER A 411 5.05 -14.40 20.04
C SER A 411 4.08 -15.46 19.53
N SER A 412 3.68 -16.39 20.38
CA SER A 412 2.67 -17.40 20.07
C SER A 412 1.23 -16.84 20.03
N GLY A 413 1.02 -15.66 20.62
CA GLY A 413 -0.23 -14.91 20.56
C GLY A 413 -0.45 -14.27 19.18
N SER A 414 -1.71 -14.11 18.77
CA SER A 414 -2.06 -13.51 17.48
C SER A 414 -1.55 -12.07 17.37
N ARG A 415 -1.24 -11.61 16.15
CA ARG A 415 -0.82 -10.21 15.91
C ARG A 415 -1.79 -9.18 16.49
N LEU A 416 -3.10 -9.45 16.49
CA LEU A 416 -4.11 -8.61 17.13
C LEU A 416 -3.86 -8.49 18.64
N ALA A 417 -3.69 -9.62 19.34
CA ALA A 417 -3.42 -9.63 20.77
C ALA A 417 -2.12 -8.88 21.12
N GLN A 418 -1.07 -9.05 20.31
CA GLN A 418 0.20 -8.33 20.51
C GLN A 418 0.00 -6.81 20.36
N ARG A 419 -0.72 -6.37 19.32
CA ARG A 419 -1.03 -4.94 19.12
C ARG A 419 -1.84 -4.37 20.27
N LEU A 420 -2.79 -5.12 20.81
CA LEU A 420 -3.60 -4.69 21.94
C LEU A 420 -2.79 -4.55 23.22
N LEU A 421 -1.91 -5.52 23.49
CA LEU A 421 -1.00 -5.49 24.64
C LEU A 421 -0.14 -4.21 24.64
N PHE A 422 0.60 -3.97 23.55
CA PHE A 422 1.51 -2.81 23.46
C PHE A 422 0.80 -1.47 23.22
N GLY A 423 -0.44 -1.50 22.71
CA GLY A 423 -1.24 -0.30 22.50
C GLY A 423 -1.86 0.28 23.77
N ASN A 424 -2.08 -0.56 24.79
CA ASN A 424 -2.87 -0.22 25.97
C ASN A 424 -2.10 -0.42 27.28
N THR A 425 -0.85 0.07 27.36
CA THR A 425 -0.02 -0.13 28.56
C THR A 425 -0.21 0.96 29.63
N LYS A 426 0.28 0.71 30.85
CA LYS A 426 0.39 1.75 31.90
C LYS A 426 1.34 2.91 31.52
N TYR A 427 2.16 2.73 30.48
CA TYR A 427 3.09 3.70 29.93
C TYR A 427 2.56 4.42 28.67
N GLY A 428 1.30 4.19 28.31
CA GLY A 428 0.68 4.66 27.07
C GLY A 428 0.86 3.69 25.91
N ASP A 429 0.67 4.19 24.69
CA ASP A 429 0.80 3.40 23.47
C ASP A 429 2.29 3.24 23.08
N LEU A 430 2.81 2.03 23.19
CA LEU A 430 4.20 1.68 22.86
C LEU A 430 4.37 1.25 21.40
N ARG A 431 3.28 1.09 20.63
CA ARG A 431 3.35 0.61 19.23
C ARG A 431 4.13 1.55 18.32
N LYS A 432 4.21 2.84 18.69
CA LYS A 432 5.03 3.85 17.99
C LYS A 432 6.52 3.48 17.91
N TYR A 433 7.01 2.62 18.80
CA TYR A 433 8.39 2.15 18.80
C TYR A 433 8.58 0.78 18.12
N LEU A 434 7.49 0.13 17.70
CA LEU A 434 7.50 -1.22 17.12
C LEU A 434 7.24 -1.16 15.61
N CYS A 435 8.05 -1.87 14.84
CA CYS A 435 8.00 -1.91 13.38
C CYS A 435 7.10 -3.04 12.84
N GLY A 436 6.82 -4.08 13.63
CA GLY A 436 5.99 -5.20 13.19
C GLY A 436 5.81 -6.29 14.23
N TYR A 437 4.92 -7.24 13.90
CA TYR A 437 4.49 -8.34 14.77
C TYR A 437 4.50 -9.64 13.97
N PHE A 438 5.17 -10.65 14.50
CA PHE A 438 5.18 -12.01 14.01
C PHE A 438 4.44 -12.91 15.00
N ASP A 439 3.65 -13.83 14.47
CA ASP A 439 2.95 -14.86 15.22
C ASP A 439 3.21 -16.23 14.60
N THR A 440 2.52 -17.27 15.08
CA THR A 440 2.71 -18.64 14.58
C THR A 440 2.41 -18.83 13.09
N ALA A 441 1.85 -17.83 12.40
CA ALA A 441 1.70 -17.87 10.95
C ALA A 441 3.04 -17.87 10.20
N VAL A 442 4.11 -17.33 10.81
CA VAL A 442 5.49 -17.38 10.25
C VAL A 442 6.16 -18.75 10.47
N GLY A 443 5.60 -19.57 11.37
CA GLY A 443 6.15 -20.85 11.80
C GLY A 443 6.23 -20.99 13.32
N ASN A 444 6.59 -22.18 13.79
CA ASN A 444 6.74 -22.48 15.22
C ASN A 444 8.01 -21.83 15.80
N LYS A 445 7.93 -21.23 16.99
CA LYS A 445 9.06 -20.55 17.65
C LYS A 445 10.25 -21.46 17.98
N ARG A 446 10.08 -22.78 17.95
CA ARG A 446 11.16 -23.75 18.19
C ARG A 446 11.82 -24.27 16.90
N GLU A 447 11.41 -23.75 15.76
CA GLU A 447 11.91 -24.19 14.45
C GLU A 447 12.82 -23.11 13.84
N THR A 448 14.02 -23.51 13.42
CA THR A 448 15.01 -22.63 12.77
C THR A 448 14.43 -21.92 11.54
N ARG A 449 13.56 -22.60 10.78
CA ARG A 449 12.92 -22.05 9.57
C ARG A 449 12.13 -20.78 9.88
N SER A 450 11.44 -20.71 11.02
CA SER A 450 10.66 -19.53 11.42
C SER A 450 11.54 -18.29 11.54
N TYR A 451 12.76 -18.45 12.04
CA TYR A 451 13.72 -17.34 12.17
C TYR A 451 14.36 -16.97 10.83
N VAL A 452 14.52 -17.91 9.90
CA VAL A 452 14.90 -17.61 8.51
C VAL A 452 13.82 -16.76 7.85
N GLU A 453 12.55 -17.16 7.96
CA GLU A 453 11.42 -16.40 7.44
C GLU A 453 11.28 -15.02 8.09
N ILE A 454 11.50 -14.92 9.41
CA ILE A 454 11.55 -13.62 10.10
C ILE A 454 12.67 -12.76 9.55
N ARG A 455 13.88 -13.32 9.35
CA ARG A 455 15.03 -12.60 8.76
C ARG A 455 14.68 -12.00 7.40
N GLU A 456 14.08 -12.82 6.55
CA GLU A 456 13.65 -12.44 5.21
C GLU A 456 12.56 -11.37 5.27
N SER A 457 11.59 -11.52 6.17
CA SER A 457 10.50 -10.57 6.40
C SER A 457 10.97 -9.22 6.93
N VAL A 458 11.98 -9.19 7.82
CA VAL A 458 12.54 -7.92 8.36
C VAL A 458 13.59 -7.30 7.44
N GLY A 459 14.05 -8.02 6.41
CA GLY A 459 14.94 -7.50 5.37
C GLY A 459 16.37 -7.21 5.85
N VAL A 460 16.96 -8.09 6.65
CA VAL A 460 18.40 -7.99 7.01
C VAL A 460 19.27 -8.96 6.20
N ASP A 461 20.47 -8.52 5.86
CA ASP A 461 21.43 -9.29 5.05
C ASP A 461 22.13 -10.38 5.84
N LYS A 462 22.58 -10.03 7.05
CA LYS A 462 23.29 -10.95 7.94
C LYS A 462 22.37 -11.30 9.09
N PRO A 463 22.13 -12.60 9.33
CA PRO A 463 21.37 -13.03 10.51
C PRO A 463 21.93 -12.45 11.83
N SER A 464 23.25 -12.26 11.90
CA SER A 464 23.94 -11.66 13.05
C SER A 464 23.64 -10.17 13.27
N GLU A 465 22.92 -9.49 12.37
CA GLU A 465 22.43 -8.13 12.59
C GLU A 465 21.13 -8.07 13.39
N ILE A 466 20.48 -9.24 13.59
CA ILE A 466 19.32 -9.40 14.46
C ILE A 466 19.80 -9.87 15.82
N LEU A 467 19.35 -9.15 16.85
CA LEU A 467 19.33 -9.66 18.21
C LEU A 467 17.94 -10.19 18.52
N PHE A 468 17.82 -11.48 18.80
CA PHE A 468 16.62 -12.06 19.38
C PHE A 468 16.74 -12.14 20.89
N VAL A 469 15.69 -11.72 21.59
CA VAL A 469 15.59 -11.81 23.04
C VAL A 469 14.38 -12.66 23.40
N THR A 470 14.61 -13.73 24.15
CA THR A 470 13.60 -14.70 24.61
C THR A 470 14.00 -15.23 25.98
N ASP A 471 13.06 -15.67 26.80
CA ASP A 471 13.34 -16.43 28.02
C ASP A 471 13.46 -17.94 27.75
N VAL A 472 12.96 -18.41 26.60
CA VAL A 472 12.85 -19.84 26.29
C VAL A 472 14.13 -20.35 25.62
N PHE A 473 14.82 -21.29 26.28
CA PHE A 473 16.07 -21.87 25.77
C PHE A 473 15.93 -22.51 24.37
N GLN A 474 14.85 -23.24 24.10
CA GLN A 474 14.66 -23.89 22.79
C GLN A 474 14.45 -22.89 21.65
N GLU A 475 13.84 -21.74 21.93
CA GLU A 475 13.70 -20.64 20.97
C GLU A 475 15.06 -19.99 20.71
N ALA A 476 15.86 -19.80 21.77
CA ALA A 476 17.22 -19.28 21.67
C ALA A 476 18.10 -20.17 20.77
N VAL A 477 18.03 -21.50 20.94
CA VAL A 477 18.74 -22.47 20.10
C VAL A 477 18.30 -22.39 18.64
N ALA A 478 16.99 -22.34 18.38
CA ALA A 478 16.46 -22.26 17.03
C ALA A 478 16.88 -20.95 16.32
N ALA A 479 16.80 -19.80 17.00
CA ALA A 479 17.26 -18.51 16.48
C ALA A 479 18.77 -18.50 16.20
N LYS A 480 19.56 -19.08 17.12
CA LYS A 480 21.02 -19.17 16.95
C LYS A 480 21.40 -20.04 15.76
N ALA A 481 20.70 -21.14 15.53
CA ALA A 481 20.87 -21.99 14.36
C ALA A 481 20.55 -21.26 13.05
N ALA A 482 19.66 -20.26 13.08
CA ALA A 482 19.39 -19.38 11.93
C ALA A 482 20.44 -18.25 11.77
N GLY A 483 21.41 -18.18 12.69
CA GLY A 483 22.52 -17.22 12.69
C GLY A 483 22.25 -15.93 13.45
N PHE A 484 21.13 -15.82 14.19
CA PHE A 484 20.84 -14.64 14.98
C PHE A 484 21.82 -14.52 16.14
N ASP A 485 22.08 -13.29 16.59
CA ASP A 485 22.56 -13.12 17.95
C ASP A 485 21.41 -13.22 18.91
N VAL A 486 21.67 -13.81 20.08
CA VAL A 486 20.63 -14.22 21.00
C VAL A 486 21.04 -13.86 22.41
N ASN A 487 20.15 -13.15 23.11
CA ASN A 487 20.24 -12.97 24.54
C ASN A 487 19.06 -13.69 25.20
N ILE A 488 19.34 -14.43 26.28
CA ILE A 488 18.28 -15.01 27.10
C ILE A 488 17.85 -14.01 28.18
N SER A 489 16.56 -13.69 28.23
CA SER A 489 15.99 -12.84 29.27
C SER A 489 15.75 -13.64 30.54
N ILE A 490 16.30 -13.16 31.65
CA ILE A 490 16.06 -13.71 32.99
C ILE A 490 15.17 -12.73 33.74
N ARG A 491 13.89 -13.07 33.87
CA ARG A 491 12.88 -12.32 34.60
C ARG A 491 12.29 -13.15 35.74
N PRO A 492 11.69 -12.51 36.76
CA PRO A 492 10.98 -13.23 37.81
C PRO A 492 9.88 -14.15 37.24
N GLY A 493 9.92 -15.43 37.61
CA GLY A 493 8.97 -16.45 37.16
C GLY A 493 9.43 -17.29 35.97
N ASN A 494 10.54 -16.93 35.30
CA ASN A 494 11.06 -17.71 34.18
C ASN A 494 11.57 -19.08 34.63
N ALA A 495 11.48 -20.08 33.73
CA ALA A 495 12.01 -21.41 33.98
C ALA A 495 13.54 -21.40 34.14
N PRO A 496 14.12 -22.32 34.94
CA PRO A 496 15.57 -22.43 35.06
C PRO A 496 16.19 -22.83 33.73
N LEU A 497 17.37 -22.26 33.43
CA LEU A 497 18.13 -22.60 32.23
C LEU A 497 18.99 -23.85 32.46
N PRO A 498 19.28 -24.65 31.41
CA PRO A 498 20.23 -25.75 31.50
C PRO A 498 21.63 -25.25 31.88
N ASP A 499 22.38 -26.05 32.64
CA ASP A 499 23.79 -25.77 32.94
C ASP A 499 24.62 -25.68 31.64
N ASN A 500 25.56 -24.74 31.57
CA ASN A 500 26.49 -24.54 30.44
C ASN A 500 25.83 -24.22 29.08
N HIS A 501 24.73 -23.46 29.06
CA HIS A 501 23.99 -23.12 27.83
C HIS A 501 24.69 -22.15 26.84
N GLU A 502 25.85 -21.57 27.17
CA GLU A 502 26.68 -20.66 26.35
C GLU A 502 26.06 -19.32 25.88
N PHE A 503 24.72 -19.16 25.91
CA PHE A 503 24.05 -17.91 25.59
C PHE A 503 24.35 -16.76 26.57
N LYS A 504 24.45 -15.53 26.07
CA LYS A 504 24.48 -14.32 26.92
C LYS A 504 23.12 -14.17 27.61
N THR A 505 23.12 -13.92 28.91
CA THR A 505 21.90 -13.65 29.68
C THR A 505 21.79 -12.17 30.02
N ILE A 506 20.55 -11.67 30.07
CA ILE A 506 20.25 -10.32 30.50
C ILE A 506 19.11 -10.31 31.52
N GLN A 507 19.21 -9.45 32.53
CA GLN A 507 18.15 -9.25 33.53
C GLN A 507 17.33 -7.97 33.28
N SER A 508 17.85 -7.10 32.41
CA SER A 508 17.17 -5.89 31.96
C SER A 508 17.62 -5.52 30.56
N PHE A 509 16.72 -4.90 29.79
CA PHE A 509 17.00 -4.34 28.47
C PHE A 509 17.92 -3.12 28.54
N SER A 510 18.29 -2.60 29.72
CA SER A 510 19.39 -1.64 29.85
C SER A 510 20.77 -2.23 29.54
N GLN A 511 20.89 -3.57 29.49
CA GLN A 511 22.13 -4.30 29.22
C GLN A 511 22.35 -4.58 27.71
N ILE A 512 21.42 -4.12 26.87
CA ILE A 512 21.47 -4.09 25.41
C ILE A 512 21.58 -2.63 24.98
#